data_AF-C7CEF2-F1
#
_entry.id   AF-C7CEF2-F1
#
_cell.length_a   1.000
_cell.length_b   1.000
_cell.length_c   1.000
_cell.angle_alpha   90.00
_cell.angle_beta   90.00
_cell.angle_gamma   90.00
#
_symmetry.space_group_name_H-M   'P 1'
#
loop_
_entity.id
_entity.type
_entity.pdbx_description
1 polymer ?
#
loop_
_entity_poly.entity_id
_entity_poly.type
_entity_poly.pdbx_seq_one_letter_code
_entity_poly.pdbx_strand_id
1 'polypeptide(L)'
;MHPYDHARSSARRFGGQWQDYYPCHAWFDATKSIQCRFTHRALRHHLEGIKEALAAFGPAIQNSDGAKVDLRQVGLQHLDEDCGLIPQARDWLIDLDAPDWLPEEVPDSTELAAASARRFGGEPGHYRALHDWFLATQSWCIGAEHLLFRHHSFGIFEAETRFGPALDIGSERRVPTRVVAERHVQTVLGRVPTAVDALRRIKGARWMLRATSPQKLGLD
;
A
#
# COMPACT_ATOMS: atom_id res chain seq x y z
N MET A 1 -5.13 9.74 13.65
CA MET A 1 -5.34 11.20 13.64
C MET A 1 -5.75 11.61 12.22
N HIS A 2 -6.09 12.87 11.93
CA HIS A 2 -6.41 13.30 10.55
C HIS A 2 -5.10 13.70 9.82
N PRO A 3 -4.96 13.51 8.49
CA PRO A 3 -3.74 13.87 7.76
C PRO A 3 -3.30 15.33 7.93
N TYR A 4 -4.26 16.23 8.09
CA TYR A 4 -4.00 17.65 8.40
C TYR A 4 -3.21 17.82 9.71
N ASP A 5 -3.62 17.12 10.77
CA ASP A 5 -2.98 17.25 12.08
C ASP A 5 -1.58 16.60 12.07
N HIS A 6 -1.43 15.45 11.40
CA HIS A 6 -0.12 14.86 11.17
C HIS A 6 0.81 15.83 10.44
N ALA A 7 0.30 16.49 9.39
CA ALA A 7 1.07 17.44 8.61
C ALA A 7 1.47 18.69 9.40
N ARG A 8 0.59 19.19 10.28
CA ARG A 8 0.94 20.25 11.25
C ARG A 8 2.01 19.78 12.24
N SER A 9 1.90 18.54 12.72
CA SER A 9 2.92 17.92 13.59
C SER A 9 4.28 17.85 12.90
N SER A 10 4.32 17.44 11.63
CA SER A 10 5.54 17.42 10.81
C SER A 10 6.10 18.82 10.56
N ALA A 11 5.26 19.82 10.24
CA ALA A 11 5.71 21.20 10.10
C ALA A 11 6.34 21.74 11.39
N ARG A 12 5.74 21.45 12.55
CA ARG A 12 6.32 21.80 13.86
C ARG A 12 7.67 21.12 14.11
N ARG A 13 7.82 19.87 13.66
CA ARG A 13 9.02 19.05 13.90
C ARG A 13 10.16 19.35 12.91
N PHE A 14 9.84 19.64 11.66
CA PHE A 14 10.80 19.69 10.55
C PHE A 14 10.86 21.07 9.85
N GLY A 15 10.08 22.05 10.29
CA GLY A 15 9.97 23.37 9.66
C GLY A 15 8.97 23.40 8.50
N GLY A 16 8.85 24.53 7.82
CA GLY A 16 7.93 24.73 6.70
C GLY A 16 6.47 24.83 7.14
N GLN A 17 5.56 24.48 6.23
CA GLN A 17 4.12 24.55 6.45
C GLN A 17 3.46 23.17 6.27
N TRP A 18 2.26 22.99 6.83
CA TRP A 18 1.58 21.69 6.81
C TRP A 18 1.32 21.19 5.38
N GLN A 19 1.12 22.08 4.41
CA GLN A 19 0.90 21.73 3.00
C GLN A 19 2.07 20.96 2.41
N ASP A 20 3.29 21.19 2.89
CA ASP A 20 4.50 20.51 2.41
C ASP A 20 4.45 19.00 2.73
N TYR A 21 3.78 18.63 3.84
CA TYR A 21 3.73 17.26 4.36
C TYR A 21 2.39 16.56 4.11
N TYR A 22 1.32 17.32 3.85
CA TYR A 22 -0.03 16.79 3.71
C TYR A 22 -0.15 15.67 2.67
N PRO A 23 0.42 15.75 1.45
CA PRO A 23 0.29 14.69 0.45
C PRO A 23 0.79 13.32 0.97
N CYS A 24 1.88 13.31 1.74
CA CYS A 24 2.44 12.09 2.32
C CYS A 24 1.51 11.49 3.38
N HIS A 25 1.02 12.29 4.32
CA HIS A 25 0.08 11.80 5.35
C HIS A 25 -1.27 11.39 4.78
N ALA A 26 -1.78 12.14 3.79
CA ALA A 26 -3.01 11.79 3.08
C ALA A 26 -2.86 10.46 2.35
N TRP A 27 -1.67 10.16 1.81
CA TRP A 27 -1.39 8.86 1.22
C TRP A 27 -1.41 7.74 2.26
N PHE A 28 -0.77 7.86 3.43
CA PHE A 28 -0.86 6.80 4.45
C PHE A 28 -2.33 6.50 4.84
N ASP A 29 -3.15 7.55 4.96
CA ASP A 29 -4.54 7.43 5.39
C ASP A 29 -5.55 7.14 4.29
N ALA A 30 -5.16 7.16 3.01
CA ALA A 30 -6.08 7.01 1.88
C ALA A 30 -6.88 5.70 1.91
N THR A 31 -6.37 4.67 2.60
CA THR A 31 -7.03 3.37 2.75
C THR A 31 -8.30 3.44 3.60
N LYS A 32 -8.54 4.55 4.32
CA LYS A 32 -9.84 4.86 4.96
C LYS A 32 -11.00 4.91 3.97
N SER A 33 -10.73 5.17 2.68
CA SER A 33 -11.73 5.11 1.61
C SER A 33 -12.34 3.71 1.42
N ILE A 34 -11.64 2.66 1.87
CA ILE A 34 -12.11 1.27 1.83
C ILE A 34 -13.07 1.00 2.99
N GLN A 35 -12.64 1.35 4.21
CA GLN A 35 -13.44 1.24 5.43
C GLN A 35 -12.91 2.18 6.52
N CYS A 36 -13.82 2.70 7.34
CA CYS A 36 -13.48 3.51 8.51
C CYS A 36 -13.31 2.63 9.77
N ARG A 37 -12.48 1.58 9.67
CA ARG A 37 -12.10 0.69 10.80
C ARG A 37 -10.59 0.59 10.87
N PHE A 38 -10.02 0.55 12.08
CA PHE A 38 -8.57 0.55 12.32
C PHE A 38 -7.75 -0.43 11.44
N THR A 39 -8.34 -1.55 11.01
CA THR A 39 -7.70 -2.52 10.13
C THR A 39 -7.30 -1.96 8.76
N HIS A 40 -7.90 -0.86 8.29
CA HIS A 40 -7.46 -0.19 7.04
C HIS A 40 -5.97 0.16 7.06
N ARG A 41 -5.43 0.42 8.25
CA ARG A 41 -4.03 0.78 8.49
C ARG A 41 -3.07 -0.35 8.12
N ALA A 42 -3.53 -1.61 8.12
CA ALA A 42 -2.69 -2.74 7.73
C ALA A 42 -2.08 -2.61 6.34
N LEU A 43 -2.73 -1.87 5.43
CA LEU A 43 -2.26 -1.72 4.06
C LEU A 43 -1.10 -0.72 3.88
N ARG A 44 -0.91 0.24 4.81
CA ARG A 44 0.09 1.32 4.66
C ARG A 44 0.82 1.72 5.94
N HIS A 45 0.26 1.45 7.13
CA HIS A 45 0.85 1.82 8.41
C HIS A 45 1.81 0.74 8.93
N HIS A 46 2.94 0.58 8.24
CA HIS A 46 4.04 -0.31 8.63
C HIS A 46 5.35 0.09 7.92
N LEU A 47 6.48 -0.49 8.32
CA LEU A 47 7.80 -0.16 7.77
C LEU A 47 7.89 -0.33 6.25
N GLU A 48 7.27 -1.37 5.70
CA GLU A 48 7.23 -1.60 4.25
C GLU A 48 6.32 -0.59 3.55
N GLY A 49 5.26 -0.11 4.22
CA GLY A 49 4.44 1.00 3.75
C GLY A 49 5.25 2.31 3.63
N ILE A 50 6.21 2.56 4.52
CA ILE A 50 7.16 3.68 4.35
C ILE A 50 8.00 3.49 3.08
N LYS A 51 8.43 2.26 2.76
CA LYS A 51 9.18 2.01 1.50
C LYS A 51 8.31 2.30 0.28
N GLU A 52 7.03 1.97 0.32
CA GLU A 52 6.09 2.34 -0.73
C GLU A 52 5.87 3.86 -0.82
N ALA A 53 5.82 4.57 0.31
CA ALA A 53 5.78 6.03 0.31
C ALA A 53 7.05 6.64 -0.32
N LEU A 54 8.23 6.10 -0.03
CA LEU A 54 9.49 6.53 -0.65
C LEU A 54 9.47 6.31 -2.17
N ALA A 55 8.88 5.21 -2.65
CA ALA A 55 8.72 4.95 -4.07
C ALA A 55 7.72 5.93 -4.74
N ALA A 56 6.70 6.38 -4.01
CA ALA A 56 5.68 7.29 -4.52
C ALA A 56 6.10 8.77 -4.51
N PHE A 57 6.82 9.21 -3.48
CA PHE A 57 7.15 10.62 -3.24
C PHE A 57 8.64 10.95 -3.37
N GLY A 58 9.49 9.93 -3.51
CA GLY A 58 10.94 10.07 -3.44
C GLY A 58 11.48 10.04 -2.00
N PRO A 59 12.81 10.13 -1.83
CA PRO A 59 13.45 9.92 -0.54
C PRO A 59 13.33 11.12 0.41
N ALA A 60 12.97 12.31 -0.08
CA ALA A 60 12.93 13.52 0.72
C ALA A 60 11.86 14.50 0.24
N ILE A 61 11.34 15.29 1.17
CA ILE A 61 10.43 16.41 0.93
C ILE A 61 11.25 17.70 1.03
N GLN A 62 11.22 18.50 -0.03
CA GLN A 62 11.72 19.86 0.00
C GLN A 62 10.61 20.75 0.55
N ASN A 63 10.75 21.26 1.77
CA ASN A 63 9.72 22.10 2.40
C ASN A 63 9.85 23.58 1.98
N SER A 64 8.87 24.39 2.35
CA SER A 64 8.81 25.81 1.99
C SER A 64 9.91 26.66 2.62
N ASP A 65 10.54 26.19 3.69
CA ASP A 65 11.65 26.88 4.38
C ASP A 65 13.01 26.56 3.75
N GLY A 66 13.04 25.78 2.66
CA GLY A 66 14.28 25.39 1.99
C GLY A 66 14.97 24.18 2.63
N ALA A 67 14.37 23.54 3.62
CA ALA A 67 14.90 22.32 4.22
C ALA A 67 14.55 21.07 3.38
N LYS A 68 15.54 20.18 3.22
CA LYS A 68 15.36 18.86 2.61
C LYS A 68 15.15 17.83 3.71
N VAL A 69 13.89 17.46 3.94
CA VAL A 69 13.46 16.58 5.03
C VAL A 69 13.41 15.13 4.54
N ASP A 70 14.04 14.21 5.26
CA ASP A 70 13.97 12.77 4.96
C ASP A 70 12.53 12.25 5.11
N LEU A 71 11.95 11.75 4.02
CA LEU A 71 10.57 11.25 4.01
C LEU A 71 10.42 10.02 4.91
N ARG A 72 11.50 9.26 5.13
CA ARG A 72 11.48 8.15 6.07
C ARG A 72 11.18 8.62 7.50
N GLN A 73 11.72 9.78 7.92
CA GLN A 73 11.44 10.34 9.25
C GLN A 73 10.00 10.79 9.39
N VAL A 74 9.42 11.38 8.33
CA VAL A 74 8.00 11.76 8.28
C VAL A 74 7.10 10.51 8.37
N GLY A 75 7.44 9.45 7.65
CA GLY A 75 6.74 8.16 7.74
C GLY A 75 6.82 7.54 9.15
N LEU A 76 8.01 7.50 9.76
CA LEU A 76 8.19 6.99 11.12
C LEU A 76 7.39 7.79 12.15
N GLN A 77 7.37 9.12 12.02
CA GLN A 77 6.52 9.98 12.84
C GLN A 77 5.04 9.61 12.68
N HIS A 78 4.56 9.48 11.44
CA HIS A 78 3.16 9.14 11.19
C HIS A 78 2.76 7.80 11.83
N LEU A 79 3.61 6.78 11.69
CA LEU A 79 3.36 5.47 12.31
C LEU A 79 3.34 5.56 13.83
N ASP A 80 4.27 6.28 14.46
CA ASP A 80 4.28 6.44 15.91
C ASP A 80 3.05 7.19 16.42
N GLU A 81 2.65 8.25 15.74
CA GLU A 81 1.46 9.03 16.11
C GLU A 81 0.17 8.21 15.99
N ASP A 82 0.07 7.30 15.02
CA ASP A 82 -1.12 6.46 14.82
C ASP A 82 -1.08 5.12 15.55
N CYS A 83 0.08 4.49 15.75
CA CYS A 83 0.18 3.15 16.34
C CYS A 83 0.81 3.14 17.74
N GLY A 84 1.54 4.20 18.11
CA GLY A 84 2.37 4.25 19.33
C GLY A 84 3.52 3.25 19.34
N LEU A 85 3.86 2.73 18.16
CA LEU A 85 4.98 1.84 17.83
C LEU A 85 5.19 1.87 16.32
N ILE A 86 6.27 1.25 15.85
CA ILE A 86 6.59 1.12 14.42
C ILE A 86 6.36 -0.33 13.99
N PRO A 87 5.19 -0.70 13.43
CA PRO A 87 4.90 -2.08 13.07
C PRO A 87 5.57 -2.46 11.73
N GLN A 88 5.80 -3.75 11.53
CA GLN A 88 6.06 -4.37 10.23
C GLN A 88 4.75 -4.93 9.66
N ALA A 89 4.69 -5.15 8.35
CA ALA A 89 3.49 -5.69 7.69
C ALA A 89 3.03 -6.99 8.36
N ARG A 90 3.96 -7.90 8.66
CA ARG A 90 3.68 -9.17 9.34
C ARG A 90 3.00 -9.02 10.71
N ASP A 91 3.23 -7.90 11.42
CA ASP A 91 2.65 -7.69 12.75
C ASP A 91 1.13 -7.49 12.67
N TRP A 92 0.62 -7.06 11.51
CA TRP A 92 -0.81 -6.96 11.22
C TRP A 92 -1.48 -8.30 10.94
N LEU A 93 -0.70 -9.36 10.68
CA LEU A 93 -1.19 -10.69 10.32
C LEU A 93 -1.09 -11.69 11.48
N ILE A 94 -0.66 -11.26 12.68
CA ILE A 94 -0.65 -12.10 13.87
C ILE A 94 -2.08 -12.53 14.18
N ASP A 95 -2.29 -13.84 14.36
CA ASP A 95 -3.59 -14.47 14.58
C ASP A 95 -4.65 -14.14 13.49
N LEU A 96 -4.21 -13.92 12.25
CA LEU A 96 -5.10 -13.73 11.11
C LEU A 96 -6.07 -14.91 10.99
N ASP A 97 -7.36 -14.63 10.78
CA ASP A 97 -8.35 -15.61 10.34
C ASP A 97 -8.13 -15.92 8.85
N ALA A 98 -7.13 -16.76 8.57
CA ALA A 98 -6.68 -17.04 7.20
C ALA A 98 -7.83 -17.58 6.34
N PRO A 99 -8.05 -17.02 5.13
CA PRO A 99 -9.06 -17.56 4.23
C PRO A 99 -8.66 -18.93 3.68
N ASP A 100 -9.67 -19.77 3.44
CA ASP A 100 -9.54 -21.09 2.81
C ASP A 100 -9.18 -21.06 1.31
N TRP A 101 -9.18 -19.88 0.70
CA TRP A 101 -8.86 -19.67 -0.71
C TRP A 101 -7.43 -19.15 -0.96
N LEU A 102 -6.61 -19.00 0.09
CA LEU A 102 -5.18 -18.72 -0.14
C LEU A 102 -4.53 -19.93 -0.81
N PRO A 103 -3.72 -19.73 -1.86
CA PRO A 103 -3.08 -20.83 -2.55
C PRO A 103 -1.95 -21.43 -1.70
N GLU A 104 -1.68 -22.73 -1.89
CA GLU A 104 -0.50 -23.38 -1.31
C GLU A 104 0.78 -22.90 -1.99
N GLU A 105 0.73 -22.67 -3.31
CA GLU A 105 1.83 -22.18 -4.13
C GLU A 105 1.41 -20.93 -4.90
N VAL A 106 2.25 -19.90 -4.88
CA VAL A 106 2.02 -18.65 -5.61
C VAL A 106 2.72 -18.75 -6.98
N PRO A 107 2.01 -18.57 -8.11
CA PRO A 107 2.61 -18.64 -9.44
C PRO A 107 3.73 -17.62 -9.64
N ASP A 108 4.75 -17.98 -10.43
CA ASP A 108 5.87 -17.08 -10.73
C ASP A 108 5.42 -15.92 -11.65
N SER A 109 6.01 -14.74 -11.46
CA SER A 109 5.66 -13.56 -12.25
C SER A 109 6.01 -13.69 -13.74
N THR A 110 7.00 -14.53 -14.10
CA THR A 110 7.33 -14.84 -15.50
C THR A 110 6.20 -15.64 -16.15
N GLU A 111 5.66 -16.63 -15.45
CA GLU A 111 4.55 -17.45 -15.94
C GLU A 111 3.27 -16.63 -16.11
N LEU A 112 2.97 -15.79 -15.12
CA LEU A 112 1.83 -14.87 -15.17
C LEU A 112 1.98 -13.87 -16.33
N ALA A 113 3.17 -13.31 -16.54
CA ALA A 113 3.42 -12.39 -17.65
C ALA A 113 3.29 -13.08 -19.03
N ALA A 114 3.77 -14.31 -19.16
CA ALA A 114 3.60 -15.10 -20.37
C ALA A 114 2.12 -15.43 -20.64
N ALA A 115 1.34 -15.71 -19.59
CA ALA A 115 -0.10 -15.91 -19.70
C ALA A 115 -0.82 -14.63 -20.14
N SER A 116 -0.44 -13.47 -19.60
CA SER A 116 -0.96 -12.16 -20.03
C SER A 116 -0.64 -11.86 -21.49
N ALA A 117 0.59 -12.10 -21.94
CA ALA A 117 0.98 -11.93 -23.34
C ALA A 117 0.18 -12.83 -24.29
N ARG A 118 -0.02 -14.11 -23.95
CA ARG A 118 -0.87 -15.02 -24.73
C ARG A 118 -2.32 -14.54 -24.83
N ARG A 119 -2.84 -13.90 -23.78
CA ARG A 119 -4.25 -13.47 -23.71
C ARG A 119 -4.49 -12.12 -24.36
N PHE A 120 -3.62 -11.15 -24.10
CA PHE A 120 -3.82 -9.74 -24.45
C PHE A 120 -2.91 -9.27 -25.59
N GLY A 121 -1.98 -10.11 -26.04
CA GLY A 121 -1.01 -9.81 -27.09
C GLY A 121 0.26 -9.13 -26.57
N GLY A 122 1.20 -8.86 -27.47
CA GLY A 122 2.52 -8.32 -27.12
C GLY A 122 3.44 -9.34 -26.46
N GLU A 123 4.55 -8.87 -25.90
CA GLU A 123 5.57 -9.70 -25.25
C GLU A 123 5.38 -9.79 -23.73
N PRO A 124 5.82 -10.88 -23.07
CA PRO A 124 5.76 -11.02 -21.61
C PRO A 124 6.39 -9.85 -20.85
N GLY A 125 7.46 -9.25 -21.40
CA GLY A 125 8.15 -8.11 -20.79
C GLY A 125 7.24 -6.89 -20.55
N HIS A 126 6.19 -6.71 -21.35
CA HIS A 126 5.24 -5.60 -21.18
C HIS A 126 4.37 -5.72 -19.91
N TYR A 127 4.21 -6.92 -19.38
CA TYR A 127 3.36 -7.21 -18.22
C TYR A 127 4.14 -7.48 -16.95
N ARG A 128 5.43 -7.81 -17.09
CA ARG A 128 6.28 -8.31 -16.00
C ARG A 128 6.28 -7.39 -14.77
N ALA A 129 6.47 -6.09 -14.97
CA ALA A 129 6.53 -5.12 -13.87
C ALA A 129 5.24 -5.07 -13.02
N LEU A 130 4.08 -5.24 -13.65
CA LEU A 130 2.79 -5.32 -12.94
C LEU A 130 2.72 -6.58 -12.07
N HIS A 131 3.07 -7.74 -12.63
CA HIS A 131 3.04 -9.01 -11.90
C HIS A 131 4.06 -9.02 -10.75
N ASP A 132 5.28 -8.52 -10.98
CA ASP A 132 6.31 -8.38 -9.95
C ASP A 132 5.82 -7.48 -8.80
N TRP A 133 5.13 -6.39 -9.10
CA TRP A 133 4.61 -5.50 -8.07
C TRP A 133 3.55 -6.17 -7.20
N PHE A 134 2.61 -6.93 -7.75
CA PHE A 134 1.64 -7.66 -6.92
C PHE A 134 2.33 -8.65 -5.97
N LEU A 135 3.31 -9.41 -6.48
CA LEU A 135 4.00 -10.46 -5.72
C LEU A 135 5.10 -9.94 -4.78
N ALA A 136 5.58 -8.70 -4.94
CA ALA A 136 6.65 -8.13 -4.11
C ALA A 136 6.37 -8.15 -2.60
N THR A 137 5.09 -8.24 -2.21
CA THR A 137 4.64 -8.37 -0.82
C THR A 137 5.11 -9.68 -0.15
N GLN A 138 5.53 -10.69 -0.93
CA GLN A 138 6.15 -11.92 -0.40
C GLN A 138 7.39 -11.65 0.46
N SER A 139 8.05 -10.50 0.25
CA SER A 139 9.22 -10.09 1.04
C SER A 139 8.84 -9.51 2.42
N TRP A 140 7.55 -9.30 2.69
CA TRP A 140 7.06 -8.62 3.91
C TRP A 140 6.67 -9.59 5.02
N CYS A 141 6.22 -10.80 4.64
CA CYS A 141 5.79 -11.85 5.55
C CYS A 141 5.99 -13.23 4.91
N ILE A 142 6.00 -14.27 5.74
CA ILE A 142 6.17 -15.66 5.33
C ILE A 142 4.79 -16.26 5.08
N GLY A 143 4.64 -17.02 4.00
CA GLY A 143 3.37 -17.68 3.64
C GLY A 143 2.49 -16.83 2.72
N ALA A 144 1.41 -17.43 2.21
CA ALA A 144 0.51 -16.83 1.21
C ALA A 144 -0.33 -15.65 1.76
N GLU A 145 -0.32 -15.41 3.06
CA GLU A 145 -1.06 -14.32 3.72
C GLU A 145 -0.60 -12.93 3.23
N HIS A 146 0.62 -12.82 2.70
CA HIS A 146 1.12 -11.59 2.08
C HIS A 146 0.22 -11.09 0.95
N LEU A 147 -0.51 -12.00 0.30
CA LEU A 147 -1.42 -11.69 -0.79
C LEU A 147 -2.52 -10.73 -0.33
N LEU A 148 -2.90 -10.75 0.97
CA LEU A 148 -3.91 -9.86 1.54
C LEU A 148 -3.56 -8.36 1.47
N PHE A 149 -2.30 -7.99 1.21
CA PHE A 149 -1.90 -6.58 1.08
C PHE A 149 -2.20 -5.97 -0.29
N ARG A 150 -2.30 -6.78 -1.36
CA ARG A 150 -2.48 -6.28 -2.74
C ARG A 150 -3.51 -7.05 -3.57
N HIS A 151 -3.79 -8.32 -3.25
CA HIS A 151 -4.65 -9.18 -4.05
C HIS A 151 -6.13 -9.02 -3.69
N HIS A 152 -6.63 -7.80 -3.83
CA HIS A 152 -8.01 -7.44 -3.59
C HIS A 152 -8.41 -6.23 -4.45
N SER A 153 -9.70 -5.88 -4.46
CA SER A 153 -10.24 -4.79 -5.28
C SER A 153 -9.47 -3.46 -5.17
N PHE A 154 -9.03 -3.06 -3.97
CA PHE A 154 -8.25 -1.83 -3.79
C PHE A 154 -6.83 -1.91 -4.39
N GLY A 155 -6.15 -3.05 -4.33
CA GLY A 155 -4.81 -3.21 -4.90
C GLY A 155 -4.84 -3.19 -6.43
N ILE A 156 -5.94 -3.62 -7.04
CA ILE A 156 -6.20 -3.44 -8.49
C ILE A 156 -6.29 -1.95 -8.85
N PHE A 157 -6.92 -1.14 -8.00
CA PHE A 157 -6.98 0.32 -8.19
C PHE A 157 -5.60 0.97 -7.99
N GLU A 158 -4.83 0.51 -7.00
CA GLU A 158 -3.46 0.97 -6.78
C GLU A 158 -2.52 0.61 -7.94
N ALA A 159 -2.71 -0.56 -8.56
CA ALA A 159 -1.96 -0.94 -9.75
C ALA A 159 -2.15 0.08 -10.88
N GLU A 160 -3.38 0.53 -11.13
CA GLU A 160 -3.63 1.58 -12.14
C GLU A 160 -2.99 2.92 -11.77
N THR A 161 -3.07 3.30 -10.49
CA THR A 161 -2.41 4.52 -10.02
C THR A 161 -0.90 4.48 -10.27
N ARG A 162 -0.29 3.29 -10.16
CA ARG A 162 1.15 3.09 -10.33
C ARG A 162 1.59 2.94 -11.79
N PHE A 163 0.87 2.15 -12.57
CA PHE A 163 1.25 1.79 -13.95
C PHE A 163 0.50 2.58 -15.02
N GLY A 164 -0.36 3.51 -14.60
CA GLY A 164 -1.22 4.29 -15.48
C GLY A 164 -2.49 3.52 -15.88
N PRO A 165 -3.42 4.19 -16.59
CA PRO A 165 -4.71 3.62 -16.99
C PRO A 165 -4.58 2.44 -17.97
N ALA A 166 -3.50 2.39 -18.76
CA ALA A 166 -3.24 1.32 -19.70
C ALA A 166 -1.74 1.05 -19.88
N LEU A 167 -1.38 -0.23 -19.96
CA LEU A 167 -0.03 -0.71 -20.23
C LEU A 167 0.31 -0.55 -21.72
N ASP A 168 1.54 -0.15 -22.03
CA ASP A 168 2.10 -0.23 -23.39
C ASP A 168 2.41 -1.67 -23.75
N ILE A 169 1.91 -2.15 -24.88
CA ILE A 169 2.24 -3.50 -25.37
C ILE A 169 2.89 -3.47 -26.77
N GLY A 170 3.39 -2.30 -27.17
CA GLY A 170 4.07 -2.07 -28.44
C GLY A 170 3.12 -1.89 -29.63
N SER A 171 3.68 -1.38 -30.73
CA SER A 171 2.95 -1.10 -31.98
C SER A 171 1.71 -0.22 -31.76
N GLU A 172 1.83 0.81 -30.92
CA GLU A 172 0.74 1.73 -30.54
C GLU A 172 -0.47 1.06 -29.84
N ARG A 173 -0.36 -0.22 -29.47
CA ARG A 173 -1.41 -0.95 -28.77
C ARG A 173 -1.28 -0.79 -27.26
N ARG A 174 -2.43 -0.76 -26.59
CA ARG A 174 -2.56 -0.58 -25.14
C ARG A 174 -3.51 -1.62 -24.57
N VAL A 175 -3.29 -2.02 -23.32
CA VAL A 175 -4.20 -2.90 -22.58
C VAL A 175 -4.56 -2.23 -21.25
N PRO A 176 -5.84 -2.13 -20.86
CA PRO A 176 -6.22 -1.50 -19.60
C PRO A 176 -5.56 -2.18 -18.39
N THR A 177 -4.91 -1.39 -17.54
CA THR A 177 -4.12 -1.92 -16.41
C THR A 177 -4.98 -2.72 -15.44
N ARG A 178 -6.18 -2.22 -15.11
CA ARG A 178 -7.11 -2.92 -14.19
C ARG A 178 -7.58 -4.26 -14.74
N VAL A 179 -7.69 -4.44 -16.06
CA VAL A 179 -8.09 -5.72 -16.66
C VAL A 179 -6.99 -6.77 -16.48
N VAL A 180 -5.72 -6.39 -16.66
CA VAL A 180 -4.58 -7.28 -16.42
C VAL A 180 -4.44 -7.56 -14.92
N ALA A 181 -4.57 -6.55 -14.08
CA ALA A 181 -4.50 -6.67 -12.62
C ALA A 181 -5.63 -7.54 -12.04
N GLU A 182 -6.87 -7.39 -12.51
CA GLU A 182 -7.97 -8.25 -12.11
C GLU A 182 -7.70 -9.71 -12.51
N ARG A 183 -7.19 -9.92 -13.73
CA ARG A 183 -6.82 -11.26 -14.19
C ARG A 183 -5.67 -11.85 -13.37
N HIS A 184 -4.69 -11.04 -12.97
CA HIS A 184 -3.63 -11.45 -12.05
C HIS A 184 -4.25 -12.00 -10.77
N VAL A 185 -5.07 -11.19 -10.08
CA VAL A 185 -5.68 -11.56 -8.79
C VAL A 185 -6.55 -12.82 -8.93
N GLN A 186 -7.37 -12.90 -9.98
CA GLN A 186 -8.18 -14.11 -10.26
C GLN A 186 -7.32 -15.36 -10.51
N THR A 187 -6.18 -15.21 -11.17
CA THR A 187 -5.30 -16.36 -11.47
C THR A 187 -4.60 -16.85 -10.20
N VAL A 188 -4.18 -15.95 -9.32
CA VAL A 188 -3.48 -16.29 -8.08
C VAL A 188 -4.43 -16.81 -7.00
N LEU A 189 -5.60 -16.20 -6.83
CA LEU A 189 -6.55 -16.52 -5.74
C LEU A 189 -7.77 -17.34 -6.18
N GLY A 190 -7.96 -17.58 -7.48
CA GLY A 190 -9.20 -18.14 -8.02
C GLY A 190 -10.42 -17.21 -7.92
N ARG A 191 -10.25 -15.98 -7.43
CA ARG A 191 -11.31 -14.96 -7.24
C ARG A 191 -10.74 -13.56 -7.08
N VAL A 192 -11.61 -12.54 -6.99
CA VAL A 192 -11.24 -11.17 -6.61
C VAL A 192 -11.95 -10.81 -5.30
N PRO A 193 -11.28 -10.92 -4.14
CA PRO A 193 -11.88 -10.49 -2.88
C PRO A 193 -11.98 -8.97 -2.83
N THR A 194 -12.97 -8.46 -2.07
CA THR A 194 -12.96 -7.03 -1.73
C THR A 194 -11.86 -6.76 -0.71
N ALA A 195 -11.31 -5.54 -0.70
CA ALA A 195 -10.37 -5.15 0.34
C ALA A 195 -10.99 -5.23 1.75
N VAL A 196 -12.30 -5.01 1.87
CA VAL A 196 -13.03 -5.15 3.13
C VAL A 196 -13.02 -6.61 3.63
N ASP A 197 -13.23 -7.59 2.74
CA ASP A 197 -13.21 -9.02 3.10
C ASP A 197 -11.83 -9.47 3.59
N ALA A 198 -10.75 -9.00 2.95
CA ALA A 198 -9.39 -9.26 3.40
C ALA A 198 -9.13 -8.65 4.78
N LEU A 199 -9.47 -7.38 4.96
CA LEU A 199 -9.17 -6.63 6.18
C LEU A 199 -10.02 -7.01 7.39
N ARG A 200 -11.23 -7.56 7.18
CA ARG A 200 -12.08 -8.05 8.29
C ARG A 200 -11.51 -9.28 9.00
N ARG A 201 -10.62 -10.01 8.34
CA ARG A 201 -9.93 -11.20 8.88
C ARG A 201 -8.80 -10.86 9.84
N ILE A 202 -8.35 -9.60 9.87
CA ILE A 202 -7.31 -9.14 10.80
C ILE A 202 -7.89 -9.08 12.22
N LYS A 203 -7.27 -9.83 13.12
CA LYS A 203 -7.60 -9.82 14.55
C LYS A 203 -7.07 -8.55 15.20
N GLY A 204 -7.94 -7.89 15.96
CA GLY A 204 -7.58 -6.63 16.62
C GLY A 204 -6.59 -6.82 17.77
N ALA A 205 -5.53 -6.03 17.79
CA ALA A 205 -4.62 -5.88 18.93
C ALA A 205 -4.72 -4.47 19.52
N ARG A 206 -4.34 -4.32 20.80
CA ARG A 206 -4.45 -3.04 21.54
C ARG A 206 -3.75 -1.86 20.84
N TRP A 207 -2.61 -2.10 20.20
CA TRP A 207 -1.84 -1.05 19.53
C TRP A 207 -2.53 -0.53 18.26
N MET A 208 -3.33 -1.36 17.58
CA MET A 208 -4.00 -1.00 16.33
C MET A 208 -5.08 0.07 16.54
N LEU A 209 -5.65 0.14 17.75
CA LEU A 209 -6.67 1.11 18.15
C LEU A 209 -6.08 2.43 18.65
N ARG A 210 -4.76 2.51 18.82
CA ARG A 210 -4.13 3.75 19.28
C ARG A 210 -4.29 4.83 18.21
N ALA A 211 -4.26 6.07 18.68
CA ALA A 211 -4.13 7.27 17.88
C ALA A 211 -3.81 8.40 18.85
N THR A 212 -2.71 9.10 18.62
CA THR A 212 -2.39 10.32 19.35
C THR A 212 -3.44 11.37 19.01
N SER A 213 -3.85 12.18 19.99
CA SER A 213 -4.76 13.30 19.73
C SER A 213 -3.95 14.55 19.38
N PRO A 214 -4.47 15.45 18.52
CA PRO A 214 -3.79 16.70 18.18
C PRO A 214 -3.37 17.52 19.43
N GLN A 215 -4.20 17.53 20.48
CA GLN A 215 -3.91 18.23 21.73
C GLN A 215 -2.65 17.70 22.43
N LYS A 216 -2.39 16.38 22.37
CA LYS A 216 -1.16 15.80 22.96
C LYS A 216 0.11 16.22 22.22
N LEU A 217 -0.03 16.65 20.97
CA LEU A 217 1.06 17.21 20.16
C LEU A 217 1.15 18.74 20.29
N GLY A 218 0.33 19.34 21.16
CA GLY A 218 0.20 20.79 21.29
C GLY A 218 -0.29 21.46 20.00
N LEU A 219 -1.14 20.75 19.25
CA LEU A 219 -1.84 21.27 18.07
C LEU A 219 -3.23 21.68 18.54
N ASP A 220 -3.38 22.96 18.87
CA ASP A 220 -4.67 23.59 19.16
C ASP A 220 -5.32 24.14 17.89
#